data_AF-A0A920KEY5-F1
#
_entry.id   AF-A0A920KEY5-F1
#
_cell.length_a   1.000
_cell.length_b   1.000
_cell.length_c   1.000
_cell.angle_alpha   90.00
_cell.angle_beta   90.00
_cell.angle_gamma   90.00
#
_symmetry.space_group_name_H-M   'P 1'
#
loop_
_entity.id
_entity.type
_entity.pdbx_description
1 polymer ?
#
loop_
_entity_poly.entity_id
_entity_poly.type
_entity_poly.pdbx_seq_one_letter_code
_entity_poly.pdbx_strand_id
1 'polypeptide(L)' 'MLANMACSLIEHKRINTTLAKAKALRKYVEPLITKSKDDTTHNRRVVFSYLKDKRHLPHFSETLLQR' A
#
# COMPACT_ATOMS: atom_id res chain seq x y z
N MET A 1 3.85 -2.22 -12.81
CA MET A 1 3.61 -3.59 -12.31
C MET A 1 3.60 -3.70 -10.79
N LEU A 2 4.59 -3.19 -10.05
CA LEU A 2 4.61 -3.28 -8.58
C LEU A 2 3.42 -2.59 -7.89
N ALA A 3 2.99 -1.43 -8.40
CA ALA A 3 1.84 -0.70 -7.88
C ALA A 3 0.55 -1.54 -7.86
N ASN A 4 0.25 -2.28 -8.94
CA ASN A 4 -0.94 -3.14 -9.02
C ASN A 4 -0.86 -4.29 -8.00
N MET A 5 0.31 -4.91 -7.82
CA MET A 5 0.49 -5.94 -6.80
C MET A 5 0.36 -5.39 -5.38
N ALA A 6 0.79 -4.15 -5.14
CA ALA A 6 0.58 -3.46 -3.86
C ALA A 6 -0.91 -3.19 -3.62
N CYS A 7 -1.66 -2.73 -4.62
CA CYS A 7 -3.13 -2.59 -4.53
C CYS A 7 -3.81 -3.93 -4.20
N SER A 8 -3.46 -5.01 -4.92
CA SER A 8 -4.03 -6.35 -4.67
C SER A 8 -3.68 -6.90 -3.28
N LEU A 9 -2.49 -6.58 -2.75
CA LEU A 9 -2.11 -6.97 -1.39
C LEU A 9 -2.95 -6.24 -0.34
N ILE A 10 -3.24 -4.96 -0.57
CA ILE A 10 -4.07 -4.15 0.33
C ILE A 10 -5.52 -4.65 0.32
N GLU A 11 -6.06 -4.98 -0.86
CA GLU A 11 -7.44 -5.43 -1.04
C GLU A 11 -7.67 -6.85 -0.51
N HIS A 12 -6.80 -7.80 -0.88
CA HIS A 12 -7.01 -9.22 -0.55
C HIS A 12 -6.31 -9.66 0.74
N LYS A 13 -5.56 -8.77 1.41
CA LYS A 13 -4.75 -9.02 2.64
C LYS A 13 -3.65 -10.08 2.48
N ARG A 14 -3.67 -10.86 1.40
CA ARG A 14 -2.71 -11.91 1.04
C ARG A 14 -2.70 -12.10 -0.48
N ILE A 15 -1.52 -12.22 -1.06
CA ILE A 15 -1.33 -12.58 -2.46
C ILE A 15 -0.30 -13.70 -2.57
N ASN A 16 -0.49 -14.61 -3.53
CA ASN A 16 0.51 -15.61 -3.87
C ASN A 16 1.38 -15.05 -5.00
N THR A 17 2.68 -14.89 -4.76
CA THR A 17 3.64 -14.36 -5.73
C THR A 17 4.99 -15.07 -5.59
N THR A 18 5.91 -14.83 -6.52
CA THR A 18 7.24 -15.43 -6.50
C THR A 18 8.15 -14.75 -5.47
N LEU A 19 9.13 -15.49 -4.95
CA LEU A 19 10.01 -15.01 -3.87
C LEU A 19 10.77 -13.72 -4.26
N ALA A 20 11.23 -13.61 -5.51
CA ALA A 20 11.90 -12.41 -6.00
C ALA A 20 10.95 -11.19 -6.04
N LYS A 21 9.72 -11.38 -6.51
CA LYS A 21 8.70 -10.33 -6.56
C LYS A 21 8.23 -9.93 -5.15
N ALA A 22 8.10 -10.89 -4.23
CA ALA A 22 7.75 -10.62 -2.84
C ALA A 22 8.80 -9.74 -2.13
N LYS A 23 10.10 -10.03 -2.32
CA LYS A 23 11.19 -9.23 -1.75
C LYS A 23 11.17 -7.77 -2.25
N ALA A 24 10.95 -7.58 -3.55
CA ALA A 24 10.83 -6.24 -4.13
C ALA A 24 9.57 -5.51 -3.65
N LEU A 25 8.45 -6.22 -3.55
CA LEU A 25 7.18 -5.67 -3.07
C LEU A 25 7.28 -5.20 -1.61
N ARG A 26 7.95 -5.96 -0.74
CA ARG A 26 8.14 -5.57 0.67
C ARG A 26 8.84 -4.22 0.80
N LYS A 27 9.96 -4.03 0.09
CA LYS A 27 10.72 -2.77 0.07
C LYS A 27 9.91 -1.59 -0.48
N TYR A 28 8.94 -1.85 -1.35
CA TYR A 28 8.04 -0.85 -1.91
C TYR A 28 6.88 -0.49 -0.96
N VAL A 29 6.29 -1.47 -0.28
CA VAL A 29 5.08 -1.30 0.52
C VAL A 29 5.37 -0.84 1.96
N GLU A 30 6.46 -1.27 2.59
CA GLU A 30 6.85 -0.84 3.95
C GLU A 30 6.84 0.69 4.15
N PRO A 31 7.52 1.51 3.32
CA PRO A 31 7.51 2.95 3.50
C PRO A 31 6.14 3.59 3.25
N LEU A 32 5.29 2.96 2.43
CA LEU A 32 3.93 3.43 2.19
C LEU A 32 3.02 3.19 3.41
N ILE A 33 3.14 2.01 4.06
CA ILE A 33 2.43 1.69 5.31
C ILE A 33 2.83 2.69 6.41
N THR A 34 4.14 2.94 6.58
CA THR A 34 4.62 3.87 7.60
C THR A 34 4.08 5.28 7.38
N LYS A 35 4.13 5.78 6.13
CA LYS A 35 3.61 7.12 5.79
C LYS A 35 2.10 7.23 5.96
N SER A 36 1.35 6.15 5.77
CA SER A 36 -0.11 6.16 5.91
C SER A 36 -0.62 6.06 7.34
N LYS A 37 0.24 5.70 8.30
CA LYS A 37 -0.10 5.76 9.71
C LYS A 37 -0.23 7.20 10.22
N ASP A 38 0.58 8.11 9.66
CA ASP A 38 0.54 9.54 10.00
C ASP A 38 -0.38 10.28 9.03
N ASP A 39 -1.56 10.67 9.53
CA ASP A 39 -2.62 11.28 8.72
C ASP A 39 -2.35 12.75 8.36
N THR A 40 -1.35 12.96 7.50
CA THR A 40 -1.03 14.28 6.94
C THR A 40 -1.43 14.38 5.48
N THR A 41 -1.83 15.57 5.03
CA THR A 41 -2.17 15.83 3.63
C THR A 41 -1.01 15.57 2.67
N HIS A 42 0.23 15.80 3.13
CA HIS A 42 1.44 15.50 2.36
C HIS A 42 1.61 13.99 2.17
N ASN A 43 1.48 13.20 3.23
CA ASN A 43 1.59 11.74 3.16
C ASN A 43 0.49 11.14 2.28
N ARG A 44 -0.76 11.60 2.42
CA ARG A 44 -1.86 11.20 1.53
C ARG A 44 -1.52 11.46 0.07
N ARG A 45 -0.97 12.62 -0.29
CA ARG A 45 -0.54 12.95 -1.67
C ARG A 45 0.57 12.05 -2.20
N VAL A 46 1.58 11.78 -1.39
CA VAL A 46 2.69 10.88 -1.78
C VAL A 46 2.15 9.48 -2.05
N VAL A 47 1.39 8.92 -1.11
CA VAL A 47 0.78 7.59 -1.26
C VAL A 47 -0.14 7.55 -2.49
N PHE A 48 -0.86 8.64 -2.78
CA PHE A 48 -1.69 8.81 -3.98
C PHE A 48 -0.91 8.67 -5.30
N SER A 49 0.28 9.29 -5.36
CA SER A 49 1.13 9.26 -6.56
C SER A 49 1.65 7.85 -6.86
N TYR A 50 1.90 7.07 -5.80
CA TYR A 50 2.44 5.71 -5.90
C TYR A 50 1.38 4.67 -6.26
N LEU A 51 0.23 4.68 -5.59
CA LEU A 51 -0.85 3.71 -5.84
C LEU A 51 -1.65 4.03 -7.09
N LYS A 52 -1.64 5.29 -7.57
CA LYS A 52 -2.35 5.80 -8.76
C LYS A 52 -3.86 5.53 -8.83
N ASP A 53 -4.41 4.78 -7.88
CA ASP A 53 -5.81 4.39 -7.84
C ASP A 53 -6.49 5.01 -6.62
N LYS A 54 -7.51 5.84 -6.88
CA LYS A 54 -8.20 6.63 -5.84
C LYS A 54 -9.00 5.77 -4.86
N ARG A 55 -9.28 4.52 -5.23
CA ARG A 55 -10.27 3.66 -4.56
C ARG A 55 -9.74 2.96 -3.30
N HIS A 56 -8.45 2.65 -3.25
CA HIS A 56 -7.91 1.78 -2.20
C HIS A 56 -7.42 2.53 -0.95
N LEU A 57 -7.29 3.86 -1.02
CA LEU A 57 -6.75 4.68 0.06
C LEU A 57 -7.61 4.78 1.33
N PRO A 58 -8.93 4.98 1.25
CA PRO A 58 -9.79 5.01 2.44
C PRO A 58 -9.71 3.69 3.22
N HIS A 59 -9.79 2.58 2.48
CA HIS A 59 -9.63 1.24 3.02
C HIS A 59 -8.23 1.01 3.59
N PHE A 60 -7.18 1.59 2.99
CA PHE A 60 -5.81 1.47 3.48
C PHE A 60 -5.60 2.12 4.85
N SER A 61 -6.15 3.31 5.09
CA SER A 61 -6.09 3.96 6.41
C SER A 61 -6.93 3.23 7.46
N GLU A 62 -8.15 2.79 7.11
CA GLU A 62 -9.03 2.09 8.07
C GLU A 62 -8.52 0.69 8.42
N THR A 63 -8.02 -0.07 7.43
CA THR A 63 -7.57 -1.46 7.64
C THR A 63 -6.32 -1.54 8.51
N LEU A 64 -5.47 -0.50 8.46
CA LEU A 64 -4.27 -0.41 9.31
C LEU A 64 -4.56 0.15 10.70
N LEU A 65 -5.62 0.96 10.87
CA LEU A 65 -6.07 1.48 12.17
C LEU A 65 -6.92 0.49 12.97
N GLN A 66 -7.57 -0.49 12.31
CA GLN A 66 -8.34 -1.56 12.98
C GLN A 66 -7.47 -2.69 13.55
N ARG A 67 -6.17 -2.47 13.77
CA ARG A 67 -5.25 -3.44 14.37
C ARG A 67 -4.54 -2.90 15.60
#